data_AF-A0A7V7ATR9-F1
#
_entry.id   AF-A0A7V7ATR9-F1
#
_cell.length_a   1.000
_cell.length_b   1.000
_cell.length_c   1.000
_cell.angle_alpha   90.00
_cell.angle_beta   90.00
_cell.angle_gamma   90.00
#
_symmetry.space_group_name_H-M   'P 1'
#
loop_
_entity.id
_entity.type
_entity.pdbx_description
1 polymer ?
#
loop_
_entity_poly.entity_id
_entity_poly.type
_entity_poly.pdbx_seq_one_letter_code
_entity_poly.pdbx_strand_id
1 'polypeptide(L)'
;MKRFTGFCILLAFLIAIPLGAAEELMSRLFFEKWLDNSLRPLEASISDLQKTYQRLADEAAELARNLKTEIKITIDSRRAFIDGQAQELEVAPFIFQDRTMVPVRFIGEALGAEFLWEEKTRKVTYIYRNLLLEIFIEQTEGFLNRKPFQLETPPIIREGRTMVPLRFISEQLGAQVNWEEKTRSVTIIK
;
A
#
# COMPACT_ATOMS: atom_id res chain seq x y z
N MET A 1 -15.84 70.84 -15.14
CA MET A 1 -16.79 71.82 -14.56
C MET A 1 -18.11 71.77 -15.31
N LYS A 2 -19.23 71.68 -14.58
CA LYS A 2 -20.63 72.03 -14.95
C LYS A 2 -21.34 71.13 -15.98
N ARG A 3 -22.32 70.31 -15.54
CA ARG A 3 -23.81 70.50 -15.48
C ARG A 3 -24.48 70.15 -16.84
N PHE A 4 -25.27 69.06 -16.94
CA PHE A 4 -26.76 68.99 -16.87
C PHE A 4 -27.42 70.06 -17.76
N THR A 5 -28.23 69.78 -18.80
CA THR A 5 -29.53 69.07 -18.84
C THR A 5 -30.01 68.95 -20.31
N GLY A 6 -30.82 67.93 -20.62
CA GLY A 6 -31.57 67.84 -21.88
C GLY A 6 -32.36 66.53 -22.02
N PHE A 7 -33.49 66.43 -21.33
CA PHE A 7 -34.48 65.34 -21.41
C PHE A 7 -35.60 65.70 -22.40
N CYS A 8 -36.44 64.71 -22.77
CA CYS A 8 -37.72 64.73 -23.53
C CYS A 8 -37.62 64.27 -25.00
N ILE A 9 -38.40 63.30 -25.54
CA ILE A 9 -39.77 62.82 -25.24
C ILE A 9 -40.03 61.41 -25.86
N LEU A 10 -40.73 60.56 -25.08
CA LEU A 10 -41.71 59.47 -25.36
C LEU A 10 -41.53 58.49 -26.55
N LEU A 11 -41.88 57.19 -26.46
CA LEU A 11 -43.21 56.69 -26.09
C LEU A 11 -43.23 55.17 -25.77
N ALA A 12 -43.70 54.85 -24.55
CA ALA A 12 -44.63 53.79 -24.15
C ALA A 12 -44.41 52.30 -24.54
N PHE A 13 -44.07 51.47 -23.54
CA PHE A 13 -44.89 50.32 -23.10
C PHE A 13 -44.55 50.05 -21.62
N LEU A 14 -45.38 50.54 -20.71
CA LEU A 14 -45.15 50.49 -19.26
C LEU A 14 -45.83 49.24 -18.69
N ILE A 15 -45.08 48.14 -18.53
CA ILE A 15 -45.38 47.19 -17.45
C ILE A 15 -44.83 47.86 -16.19
N ALA A 16 -45.73 48.38 -15.36
CA ALA A 16 -45.37 49.03 -14.11
C ALA A 16 -44.85 47.99 -13.11
N ILE A 17 -43.56 47.66 -13.20
CA ILE A 17 -42.83 47.07 -12.09
C ILE A 17 -42.70 48.19 -11.04
N PRO A 18 -43.16 48.02 -9.79
CA PRO A 18 -43.01 49.06 -8.77
C PRO A 18 -41.54 49.45 -8.65
N LEU A 19 -41.25 50.75 -8.59
CA LEU A 19 -39.90 51.33 -8.66
C LEU A 19 -38.92 50.75 -7.60
N GLY A 20 -39.44 50.22 -6.48
CA GLY A 20 -38.64 49.51 -5.48
C GLY A 20 -38.24 48.07 -5.86
N ALA A 21 -39.03 47.38 -6.69
CA ALA A 21 -38.71 46.01 -7.12
C ALA A 21 -37.55 45.99 -8.14
N ALA A 22 -37.38 47.04 -8.95
CA ALA A 22 -36.26 47.13 -9.89
C ALA A 22 -34.91 47.35 -9.18
N GLU A 23 -34.83 48.20 -8.14
CA GLU A 23 -33.59 48.40 -7.38
C GLU A 23 -33.22 47.17 -6.53
N GLU A 24 -34.21 46.48 -5.98
CA GLU A 24 -34.00 45.24 -5.23
C GLU A 24 -33.53 44.10 -6.16
N LEU A 25 -34.14 43.96 -7.34
CA LEU A 25 -33.71 43.01 -8.37
C LEU A 25 -32.33 43.35 -8.92
N MET A 26 -32.01 44.63 -9.15
CA MET A 26 -30.68 45.05 -9.61
C MET A 26 -29.60 44.80 -8.55
N SER A 27 -29.92 44.95 -7.27
CA SER A 27 -29.00 44.65 -6.16
C SER A 27 -28.80 43.14 -5.97
N ARG A 28 -29.87 42.34 -6.12
CA ARG A 28 -29.78 40.87 -6.11
C ARG A 28 -29.00 40.33 -7.31
N LEU A 29 -29.29 40.79 -8.52
CA LEU A 29 -28.56 40.40 -9.73
C LEU A 29 -27.08 40.86 -9.68
N PHE A 30 -26.81 42.04 -9.12
CA PHE A 30 -25.45 42.49 -8.85
C PHE A 30 -24.74 41.56 -7.87
N PHE A 31 -25.37 41.23 -6.75
CA PHE A 31 -24.79 40.36 -5.73
C PHE A 31 -24.59 38.93 -6.25
N GLU A 32 -25.55 38.35 -6.97
CA GLU A 32 -25.42 37.02 -7.58
C GLU A 32 -24.30 36.99 -8.62
N LYS A 33 -24.18 38.02 -9.47
CA LYS A 33 -23.09 38.11 -10.44
C LYS A 33 -21.73 38.35 -9.79
N TRP A 34 -21.68 39.16 -8.72
CA TRP A 34 -20.48 39.36 -7.92
C TRP A 34 -20.06 38.07 -7.21
N LEU A 35 -21.02 37.34 -6.66
CA LEU A 35 -20.82 36.07 -5.97
C LEU A 35 -20.30 35.01 -6.95
N ASP A 36 -20.93 34.85 -8.12
CA ASP A 36 -20.48 33.93 -9.18
C ASP A 36 -19.07 34.27 -9.69
N ASN A 37 -18.81 35.55 -10.00
CA ASN A 37 -17.46 35.97 -10.42
C ASN A 37 -16.40 35.74 -9.32
N SER A 38 -16.80 35.80 -8.04
CA SER A 38 -15.89 35.57 -6.91
C SER A 38 -15.68 34.09 -6.62
N LEU A 39 -16.68 33.24 -6.85
CA LEU A 39 -16.64 31.81 -6.57
C LEU A 39 -16.07 30.98 -7.73
N ARG A 40 -16.36 31.35 -8.98
CA ARG A 40 -15.93 30.57 -10.16
C ARG A 40 -14.41 30.31 -10.22
N PRO A 41 -13.51 31.26 -9.89
CA PRO A 41 -12.08 30.98 -9.85
C PRO A 41 -11.71 29.96 -8.75
N LEU A 42 -12.43 30.00 -7.62
CA LEU A 42 -12.25 29.05 -6.53
C LEU A 42 -12.75 27.66 -6.93
N GLU A 43 -13.90 27.57 -7.61
CA GLU A 43 -14.42 26.30 -8.13
C GLU A 43 -13.48 25.68 -9.18
N ALA A 44 -12.95 26.50 -10.10
CA ALA A 44 -11.95 26.05 -11.06
C ALA A 44 -10.69 25.54 -10.34
N SER A 45 -10.21 26.27 -9.33
CA SER A 45 -9.06 25.87 -8.52
C SER A 45 -9.32 24.57 -7.76
N ILE A 46 -10.51 24.38 -7.18
CA ILE A 46 -10.91 23.14 -6.51
C ILE A 46 -10.93 21.98 -7.50
N SER A 47 -11.50 22.17 -8.69
CA SER A 47 -11.50 21.15 -9.76
C SER A 47 -10.07 20.76 -10.15
N ASP A 48 -9.18 21.72 -10.33
CA ASP A 48 -7.80 21.44 -10.73
C ASP A 48 -6.98 20.78 -9.62
N LEU A 49 -7.24 21.16 -8.36
CA LEU A 49 -6.68 20.47 -7.20
C LEU A 49 -7.18 19.02 -7.11
N GLN A 50 -8.47 18.77 -7.36
CA GLN A 50 -9.03 17.42 -7.39
C GLN A 50 -8.39 16.56 -8.49
N LYS A 51 -8.21 17.11 -9.70
CA LYS A 51 -7.48 16.41 -10.78
C LYS A 51 -6.04 16.11 -10.40
N THR A 52 -5.37 17.06 -9.76
CA THR A 52 -3.99 16.88 -9.29
C THR A 52 -3.91 15.77 -8.25
N TYR A 53 -4.82 15.78 -7.26
CA TYR A 53 -4.92 14.72 -6.26
C TYR A 53 -5.16 13.35 -6.91
N GLN A 54 -6.06 13.27 -7.88
CA GLN A 54 -6.33 12.02 -8.58
C GLN A 54 -5.10 11.51 -9.33
N ARG A 55 -4.39 12.37 -10.07
CA ARG A 55 -3.14 12.00 -10.75
C ARG A 55 -2.10 11.49 -9.77
N LEU A 56 -1.91 12.18 -8.64
CA LEU A 56 -0.95 11.77 -7.62
C LEU A 56 -1.34 10.43 -6.99
N ALA A 57 -2.64 10.17 -6.80
CA ALA A 57 -3.11 8.88 -6.31
C ALA A 57 -2.83 7.74 -7.30
N ASP A 58 -3.05 7.99 -8.60
CA ASP A 58 -2.78 7.01 -9.65
C ASP A 58 -1.26 6.71 -9.77
N GLU A 59 -0.43 7.74 -9.71
CA GLU A 59 1.04 7.61 -9.71
C GLU A 59 1.53 6.84 -8.48
N ALA A 60 1.01 7.15 -7.29
CA ALA A 60 1.34 6.41 -6.07
C ALA A 60 0.92 4.93 -6.15
N ALA A 61 -0.23 4.63 -6.76
CA ALA A 61 -0.69 3.25 -6.98
C ALA A 61 0.23 2.49 -7.96
N GLU A 62 0.72 3.15 -9.00
CA GLU A 62 1.68 2.55 -9.93
C GLU A 62 3.04 2.28 -9.29
N LEU A 63 3.56 3.24 -8.52
CA LEU A 63 4.78 3.06 -7.73
C LEU A 63 4.64 1.92 -6.72
N ALA A 64 3.49 1.83 -6.03
CA ALA A 64 3.23 0.74 -5.09
C ALA A 64 3.20 -0.63 -5.79
N ARG A 65 2.68 -0.73 -7.02
CA ARG A 65 2.74 -1.97 -7.81
C ARG A 65 4.17 -2.35 -8.17
N ASN A 66 5.00 -1.38 -8.51
CA ASN A 66 6.39 -1.62 -8.90
C ASN A 66 7.31 -1.95 -7.71
N LEU A 67 6.88 -1.60 -6.48
CA LEU A 67 7.58 -1.93 -5.24
C LEU A 67 7.13 -3.28 -4.63
N LYS A 68 6.12 -3.90 -5.22
CA LYS A 68 5.56 -5.16 -4.74
C LYS A 68 6.51 -6.30 -5.07
N THR A 69 6.85 -7.12 -4.07
CA THR A 69 7.60 -8.36 -4.28
C THR A 69 6.64 -9.54 -4.24
N GLU A 70 6.63 -10.35 -5.29
CA GLU A 70 5.86 -11.60 -5.38
C GLU A 70 6.80 -12.81 -5.41
N ILE A 71 6.68 -13.68 -4.41
CA ILE A 71 7.42 -14.94 -4.35
C ILE A 71 6.43 -16.08 -4.52
N LYS A 72 6.71 -17.00 -5.46
CA LYS A 72 5.91 -18.21 -5.69
C LYS A 72 6.76 -19.44 -5.48
N ILE A 73 6.28 -20.34 -4.65
CA ILE A 73 6.90 -21.65 -4.40
C ILE A 73 5.86 -22.75 -4.54
N THR A 74 6.32 -23.96 -4.83
CA THR A 74 5.47 -25.16 -4.86
C THR A 74 6.08 -26.22 -3.96
N ILE A 75 5.23 -26.90 -3.18
CA ILE A 75 5.67 -27.98 -2.29
C ILE A 75 6.34 -29.09 -3.10
N ASP A 76 7.42 -29.65 -2.57
CA ASP A 76 8.24 -30.71 -3.15
C ASP A 76 8.94 -30.31 -4.47
N SER A 77 8.94 -29.03 -4.84
CA SER A 77 9.65 -28.48 -6.00
C SER A 77 10.79 -27.56 -5.56
N ARG A 78 11.99 -27.77 -6.12
CA ARG A 78 13.12 -26.84 -5.96
C ARG A 78 12.99 -25.59 -6.82
N ARG A 79 12.10 -25.60 -7.81
CA ARG A 79 11.83 -24.41 -8.63
C ARG A 79 10.90 -23.45 -7.89
N ALA A 80 11.36 -22.22 -7.71
CA ALA A 80 10.64 -21.09 -7.17
C ALA A 80 10.66 -19.91 -8.15
N PHE A 81 9.88 -18.88 -7.87
CA PHE A 81 9.88 -17.65 -8.65
C PHE A 81 9.90 -16.43 -7.72
N ILE A 82 10.71 -15.42 -8.06
CA ILE A 82 10.70 -14.09 -7.44
C ILE A 82 10.41 -13.10 -8.57
N ASP A 83 9.31 -12.35 -8.46
CA ASP A 83 8.84 -11.39 -9.47
C ASP A 83 8.79 -12.00 -10.89
N GLY A 84 8.34 -13.25 -10.97
CA GLY A 84 8.24 -14.03 -12.20
C GLY A 84 9.57 -14.62 -12.71
N GLN A 85 10.72 -14.26 -12.13
CA GLN A 85 12.01 -14.84 -12.47
C GLN A 85 12.22 -16.15 -11.73
N ALA A 86 12.60 -17.20 -12.46
CA ALA A 86 12.83 -18.52 -11.87
C ALA A 86 14.10 -18.53 -11.01
N GLN A 87 13.98 -19.08 -9.81
CA GLN A 87 15.07 -19.32 -8.88
C GLN A 87 15.09 -20.81 -8.48
N GLU A 88 16.27 -21.39 -8.42
CA GLU A 88 16.45 -22.76 -7.91
C GLU A 88 16.75 -22.71 -6.41
N LEU A 89 16.01 -23.50 -5.64
CA LEU A 89 16.16 -23.68 -4.21
C LEU A 89 17.13 -24.82 -3.92
N GLU A 90 17.95 -24.64 -2.89
CA GLU A 90 18.88 -25.68 -2.44
C GLU A 90 18.13 -26.91 -1.88
N VAL A 91 17.01 -26.66 -1.20
CA VAL A 91 16.12 -27.69 -0.64
C VAL A 91 14.68 -27.32 -0.98
N ALA A 92 13.90 -28.30 -1.43
CA ALA A 92 12.50 -28.07 -1.79
C ALA A 92 11.67 -27.73 -0.53
N PRO A 93 10.70 -26.82 -0.62
CA PRO A 93 9.72 -26.61 0.43
C PRO A 93 8.92 -27.88 0.68
N PHE A 94 8.57 -28.16 1.93
CA PHE A 94 7.83 -29.35 2.30
C PHE A 94 6.85 -29.07 3.43
N ILE A 95 5.89 -29.97 3.65
CA ILE A 95 4.98 -29.89 4.79
C ILE A 95 5.56 -30.71 5.94
N PHE A 96 5.64 -30.09 7.12
CA PHE A 96 6.05 -30.72 8.37
C PHE A 96 5.20 -30.19 9.50
N GLN A 97 4.58 -31.08 10.27
CA GLN A 97 3.65 -30.72 11.36
C GLN A 97 2.59 -29.70 10.91
N ASP A 98 1.97 -29.95 9.76
CA ASP A 98 0.96 -29.07 9.15
C ASP A 98 1.43 -27.64 8.85
N ARG A 99 2.75 -27.43 8.74
CA ARG A 99 3.35 -26.16 8.33
C ARG A 99 4.22 -26.33 7.10
N THR A 100 4.19 -25.34 6.22
CA THR A 100 5.13 -25.28 5.10
C THR A 100 6.48 -24.82 5.62
N MET A 101 7.50 -25.65 5.41
CA MET A 101 8.88 -25.41 5.75
C MET A 101 9.66 -24.97 4.52
N VAL A 102 10.48 -23.95 4.67
CA VAL A 102 11.26 -23.33 3.57
C VAL A 102 12.69 -23.05 4.00
N PRO A 103 13.66 -23.00 3.07
CA PRO A 103 15.02 -22.61 3.39
C PRO A 103 15.05 -21.22 4.01
N VAL A 104 15.70 -21.11 5.18
CA VAL A 104 15.82 -19.88 5.98
C VAL A 104 16.24 -18.66 5.15
N ARG A 105 17.20 -18.87 4.25
CA ARG A 105 17.85 -17.83 3.46
C ARG A 105 16.96 -17.30 2.35
N PHE A 106 16.26 -18.20 1.65
CA PHE A 106 15.50 -17.84 0.46
C PHE A 106 14.43 -16.77 0.74
N ILE A 107 13.59 -16.99 1.74
CA ILE A 107 12.51 -16.05 2.08
C ILE A 107 13.08 -14.78 2.74
N GLY A 108 14.07 -14.91 3.61
CA GLY A 108 14.69 -13.78 4.27
C GLY A 108 15.28 -12.79 3.27
N GLU A 109 16.19 -13.27 2.43
CA GLU A 109 16.87 -12.44 1.43
C GLU A 109 15.89 -11.84 0.41
N ALA A 110 14.94 -12.63 -0.09
CA ALA A 110 13.95 -12.16 -1.05
C ALA A 110 13.06 -11.04 -0.48
N LEU A 111 12.84 -11.00 0.83
CA LEU A 111 12.08 -9.96 1.52
C LEU A 111 12.96 -8.84 2.11
N GLY A 112 14.27 -8.87 1.84
CA GLY A 112 15.25 -7.86 2.22
C GLY A 112 15.79 -7.99 3.65
N ALA A 113 15.66 -9.16 4.28
CA ALA A 113 16.24 -9.44 5.58
C ALA A 113 17.67 -9.98 5.46
N GLU A 114 18.52 -9.56 6.38
CA GLU A 114 19.83 -10.17 6.59
C GLU A 114 19.70 -11.33 7.58
N PHE A 115 20.65 -12.26 7.54
CA PHE A 115 20.67 -13.41 8.43
C PHE A 115 22.06 -13.66 8.99
N LEU A 116 22.10 -14.08 10.26
CA LEU A 116 23.29 -14.58 10.93
C LEU A 116 23.04 -16.00 11.41
N TRP A 117 24.06 -16.84 11.28
CA TRP A 117 24.06 -18.19 11.81
C TRP A 117 25.12 -18.31 12.90
N GLU A 118 24.70 -18.80 14.07
CA GLU A 118 25.59 -19.08 15.19
C GLU A 118 25.60 -20.58 15.49
N GLU A 119 26.71 -21.23 15.14
CA GLU A 119 26.86 -22.69 15.21
C GLU A 119 26.72 -23.22 16.64
N LYS A 120 27.37 -22.57 17.62
CA LYS A 120 27.44 -23.06 19.02
C LYS A 120 26.08 -23.18 19.68
N THR A 121 25.19 -22.24 19.38
CA THR A 121 23.84 -22.17 19.95
C THR A 121 22.80 -22.72 18.97
N ARG A 122 23.22 -23.14 17.77
CA ARG A 122 22.34 -23.51 16.64
C ARG A 122 21.24 -22.47 16.43
N LYS A 123 21.65 -21.19 16.38
CA LYS A 123 20.75 -20.04 16.33
C LYS A 123 20.80 -19.37 14.96
N VAL A 124 19.62 -19.08 14.42
CA VAL A 124 19.43 -18.18 13.30
C VAL A 124 18.95 -16.84 13.83
N THR A 125 19.54 -15.75 13.35
CA THR A 125 19.07 -14.40 13.61
C THR A 125 18.69 -13.72 12.30
N TYR A 126 17.44 -13.31 12.14
CA TYR A 126 17.00 -12.40 11.09
C TYR A 126 17.09 -10.95 11.55
N ILE A 127 17.63 -10.08 10.70
CA ILE A 127 17.71 -8.65 10.90
C ILE A 127 16.96 -7.96 9.77
N TYR A 128 15.91 -7.21 10.09
CA TYR A 128 15.11 -6.50 9.10
C TYR A 128 14.53 -5.20 9.65
N ARG A 129 15.04 -4.04 9.20
CA ARG A 129 14.64 -2.72 9.74
C ARG A 129 14.78 -2.69 11.28
N ASN A 130 13.66 -2.64 12.00
CA ASN A 130 13.60 -2.64 13.47
C ASN A 130 13.26 -4.03 14.05
N LEU A 131 13.28 -5.08 13.22
CA LEU A 131 13.03 -6.47 13.59
C LEU A 131 14.35 -7.18 13.87
N LEU A 132 14.44 -7.79 15.05
CA LEU A 132 15.45 -8.78 15.41
C LEU A 132 14.73 -10.07 15.82
N LEU A 133 14.78 -11.09 14.97
CA LEU A 133 14.14 -12.37 15.21
C LEU A 133 15.20 -13.45 15.40
N GLU A 134 15.23 -14.05 16.58
CA GLU A 134 16.15 -15.12 16.96
C GLU A 134 15.37 -16.43 17.16
N ILE A 135 15.77 -17.46 16.41
CA ILE A 135 15.17 -18.79 16.47
C ILE A 135 16.27 -19.85 16.60
N PHE A 136 15.96 -20.93 17.29
CA PHE A 136 16.92 -21.99 17.60
C PHE A 136 16.48 -23.29 16.93
N ILE A 137 17.43 -24.05 16.38
CA ILE A 137 17.11 -25.32 15.73
C ILE A 137 16.54 -26.30 16.76
N GLU A 138 15.50 -27.04 16.36
CA GLU A 138 14.79 -28.05 17.15
C GLU A 138 14.07 -27.50 18.40
N GLN A 139 13.93 -26.18 18.51
CA GLN A 139 13.24 -25.52 19.62
C GLN A 139 12.08 -24.68 19.10
N THR A 140 10.98 -24.67 19.85
CA THR A 140 9.84 -23.79 19.56
C THR A 140 10.02 -22.41 20.21
N GLU A 141 10.86 -22.31 21.24
CA GLU A 141 11.18 -21.05 21.89
C GLU A 141 12.11 -20.19 21.03
N GLY A 142 11.82 -18.89 20.98
CA GLY A 142 12.65 -17.91 20.30
C GLY A 142 12.47 -16.51 20.89
N PHE A 143 13.16 -15.53 20.32
CA PHE A 143 13.04 -14.13 20.71
C PHE A 143 12.67 -13.25 19.53
N LEU A 144 11.63 -12.43 19.70
CA LEU A 144 11.23 -11.38 18.77
C LEU A 144 11.47 -10.04 19.45
N ASN A 145 12.40 -9.25 18.92
CA ASN A 145 12.82 -7.98 19.51
C ASN A 145 13.16 -8.13 21.01
N ARG A 146 13.92 -9.19 21.34
CA ARG A 146 14.33 -9.59 22.71
C ARG A 146 13.19 -10.03 23.64
N LYS A 147 11.96 -10.16 23.14
CA LYS A 147 10.84 -10.72 23.91
C LYS A 147 10.65 -12.19 23.54
N PRO A 148 10.47 -13.09 24.52
CA PRO A 148 10.27 -14.50 24.23
C PRO A 148 8.95 -14.73 23.47
N PHE A 149 8.96 -15.69 22.56
CA PHE A 149 7.77 -16.16 21.86
C PHE A 149 7.87 -17.68 21.61
N GLN A 150 6.76 -18.29 21.18
CA GLN A 150 6.67 -19.71 20.85
C GLN A 150 6.26 -19.89 19.38
N LEU A 151 7.00 -20.70 18.65
CA LEU A 151 6.66 -21.22 17.34
C LEU A 151 5.70 -22.40 17.48
N GLU A 152 4.81 -22.56 16.52
CA GLU A 152 3.95 -23.74 16.42
C GLU A 152 4.73 -24.98 15.96
N THR A 153 5.81 -24.77 15.20
CA THR A 153 6.66 -25.82 14.64
C THR A 153 8.11 -25.37 14.74
N PRO A 154 9.03 -26.19 15.28
CA PRO A 154 10.41 -25.80 15.44
C PRO A 154 11.12 -25.70 14.08
N PRO A 155 12.14 -24.83 13.94
CA PRO A 155 13.08 -24.89 12.84
C PRO A 155 13.82 -26.23 12.84
N ILE A 156 14.09 -26.80 11.68
CA ILE A 156 14.81 -28.08 11.57
C ILE A 156 15.93 -27.98 10.54
N ILE A 157 16.90 -28.90 10.59
CA ILE A 157 17.89 -29.06 9.53
C ILE A 157 17.43 -30.19 8.61
N ARG A 158 17.36 -29.91 7.31
CA ARG A 158 17.11 -30.90 6.26
C ARG A 158 18.12 -30.71 5.14
N GLU A 159 18.77 -31.79 4.72
CA GLU A 159 19.75 -31.76 3.62
C GLU A 159 20.84 -30.69 3.83
N GLY A 160 21.26 -30.46 5.09
CA GLY A 160 22.28 -29.47 5.42
C GLY A 160 21.81 -28.00 5.33
N ARG A 161 20.50 -27.76 5.28
CA ARG A 161 19.89 -26.42 5.29
C ARG A 161 18.91 -26.27 6.43
N THR A 162 18.91 -25.10 7.04
CA THR A 162 17.92 -24.73 8.05
C THR A 162 16.59 -24.42 7.36
N MET A 163 15.56 -25.10 7.81
CA MET A 163 14.19 -25.01 7.33
C MET A 163 13.33 -24.38 8.42
N VAL A 164 12.54 -23.38 8.04
CA VAL A 164 11.76 -22.55 8.98
C VAL A 164 10.28 -22.52 8.57
N PRO A 165 9.34 -22.31 9.51
CA PRO A 165 7.93 -22.15 9.19
C PRO A 165 7.69 -20.89 8.33
N LEU A 166 7.30 -21.10 7.07
CA LEU A 166 7.20 -20.04 6.07
C LEU A 166 6.29 -18.88 6.49
N ARG A 167 5.08 -19.20 6.96
CA ARG A 167 4.05 -18.20 7.28
C ARG A 167 4.54 -17.26 8.37
N PHE A 168 5.02 -17.83 9.48
CA PHE A 168 5.52 -17.05 10.61
C PHE A 168 6.61 -16.07 10.16
N ILE A 169 7.64 -16.56 9.47
CA ILE A 169 8.76 -15.71 9.02
C ILE A 169 8.28 -14.61 8.05
N SER A 170 7.45 -14.97 7.08
CA SER A 170 6.95 -14.02 6.07
C SER A 170 6.13 -12.90 6.71
N GLU A 171 5.24 -13.24 7.64
CA GLU A 171 4.40 -12.26 8.35
C GLU A 171 5.23 -11.33 9.25
N GLN A 172 6.25 -11.84 9.95
CA GLN A 172 7.17 -10.98 10.72
C GLN A 172 7.93 -9.99 9.83
N LEU A 173 8.18 -10.35 8.58
CA LEU A 173 8.82 -9.50 7.57
C LEU A 173 7.82 -8.60 6.82
N GLY A 174 6.54 -8.59 7.24
CA GLY A 174 5.50 -7.73 6.68
C GLY A 174 4.87 -8.23 5.38
N ALA A 175 5.08 -9.51 5.03
CA ALA A 175 4.49 -10.11 3.84
C ALA A 175 3.20 -10.88 4.17
N GLN A 176 2.32 -10.99 3.19
CA GLN A 176 1.11 -11.81 3.22
C GLN A 176 1.39 -13.16 2.55
N VAL A 177 0.77 -14.22 3.05
CA VAL A 177 0.98 -15.59 2.56
C VAL A 177 -0.35 -16.21 2.16
N ASN A 178 -0.48 -16.59 0.89
CA ASN A 178 -1.62 -17.29 0.34
C ASN A 178 -1.26 -18.74 -0.02
N TRP A 179 -2.07 -19.69 0.42
CA TRP A 179 -1.95 -21.11 0.08
C TRP A 179 -2.99 -21.49 -0.96
N GLU A 180 -2.57 -22.17 -2.02
CA GLU A 180 -3.44 -22.78 -3.01
C GLU A 180 -3.33 -24.31 -2.90
N GLU A 181 -4.42 -24.93 -2.45
CA GLU A 181 -4.47 -26.37 -2.17
C GLU A 181 -4.33 -27.20 -3.44
N LYS A 182 -4.99 -26.79 -4.54
CA LYS A 182 -5.05 -27.59 -5.78
C LYS A 182 -3.67 -27.77 -6.42
N THR A 183 -2.87 -26.72 -6.42
CA THR A 183 -1.53 -26.73 -7.01
C THR A 183 -0.44 -26.97 -5.97
N ARG A 184 -0.80 -27.06 -4.69
CA ARG A 184 0.13 -27.12 -3.55
C ARG A 184 1.17 -26.00 -3.63
N SER A 185 0.71 -24.79 -3.96
CA SER A 185 1.56 -23.63 -4.15
C SER A 185 1.34 -22.61 -3.05
N VAL A 186 2.42 -21.94 -2.65
CA VAL A 186 2.36 -20.78 -1.76
C VAL A 186 2.77 -19.54 -2.54
N THR A 187 1.96 -18.49 -2.42
CA THR A 187 2.29 -17.15 -2.92
C THR A 187 2.54 -16.23 -1.73
N ILE A 188 3.70 -15.59 -1.69
CA ILE A 188 4.06 -14.56 -0.71
C ILE A 188 4.06 -13.21 -1.42
N ILE A 189 3.42 -12.22 -0.82
CA ILE A 189 3.26 -10.87 -1.37
C ILE A 189 3.71 -9.86 -0.32
N LYS A 190 4.59 -8.93 -0.70
CA LYS A 190 5.00 -7.79 0.12
C LYS A 190 4.86 -6.49 -0.65
#